data_AF-A0A4P8HTA3-F1
#
_entry.id   AF-A0A4P8HTA3-F1
#
_cell.length_a   1.000
_cell.length_b   1.000
_cell.length_c   1.000
_cell.angle_alpha   90.00
_cell.angle_beta   90.00
_cell.angle_gamma   90.00
#
_symmetry.space_group_name_H-M   'P 1'
#
loop_
_entity.id
_entity.type
_entity.pdbx_description
1 polymer ?
#
loop_
_entity_poly.entity_id
_entity_poly.type
_entity_poly.pdbx_seq_one_letter_code
_entity_poly.pdbx_strand_id
1 'polypeptide(L)'
;MSIIAARNFRQHINRMSTLQAEVVPYFSGGVIDYAGLAELGSRSGFDFTADEARQVLFISDDELTDFEKEMVSGGSVQLRDFKGGNARGRTG
;
A
#
# COMPACT_ATOMS: atom_id res chain seq x y z
N MET A 1 0.92 15.24 -14.78
CA MET A 1 1.15 13.91 -14.19
C MET A 1 0.23 12.89 -14.88
N SER A 2 0.60 11.61 -14.87
CA SER A 2 -0.03 10.57 -15.70
C SER A 2 -0.58 9.43 -14.85
N ILE A 3 -1.88 9.13 -15.02
CA ILE A 3 -2.57 8.01 -14.37
C ILE A 3 -1.90 6.64 -14.66
N ILE A 4 -1.11 6.57 -15.73
CA ILE A 4 -0.29 5.41 -16.10
C ILE A 4 0.77 5.13 -15.03
N ALA A 5 1.37 6.15 -14.42
CA ALA A 5 2.37 5.98 -13.37
C ALA A 5 1.77 5.35 -12.11
N ALA A 6 0.59 5.81 -11.67
CA ALA A 6 -0.14 5.20 -10.56
C ALA A 6 -0.54 3.75 -10.84
N ARG A 7 -0.96 3.43 -12.09
CA ARG A 7 -1.24 2.04 -12.51
C ARG A 7 0.01 1.16 -12.49
N ASN A 8 1.14 1.68 -12.99
CA ASN A 8 2.40 0.94 -12.99
C ASN A 8 2.92 0.71 -11.57
N PHE A 9 2.78 1.69 -10.68
CA PHE A 9 3.10 1.55 -9.26
C PHE A 9 2.27 0.45 -8.60
N ARG A 10 0.96 0.41 -8.84
CA ARG A 10 0.09 -0.67 -8.37
C ARG A 10 0.53 -2.05 -8.86
N GLN A 11 0.83 -2.18 -10.15
CA GLN A 11 1.37 -3.41 -10.72
C GLN A 11 2.71 -3.81 -10.09
N HIS A 12 3.53 -2.81 -9.74
CA HIS A 12 4.81 -3.01 -9.09
C HIS A 12 4.64 -3.52 -7.65
N ILE A 13 3.71 -2.95 -6.88
CA ILE A 13 3.31 -3.44 -5.55
C ILE A 13 2.86 -4.91 -5.65
N ASN A 14 1.99 -5.25 -6.60
CA ASN A 14 1.51 -6.64 -6.76
C ASN A 14 2.62 -7.64 -7.10
N ARG A 15 3.73 -7.18 -7.69
CA ARG A 15 4.89 -8.03 -8.02
C ARG A 15 5.94 -8.10 -6.92
N MET A 16 5.93 -7.18 -5.95
CA MET A 16 6.97 -7.07 -4.92
C MET A 16 6.37 -7.13 -3.52
N SER A 17 6.50 -8.28 -2.86
CA SER A 17 6.01 -8.51 -1.48
C SER A 17 6.58 -7.54 -0.45
N THR A 18 7.78 -6.97 -0.69
CA THR A 18 8.36 -5.93 0.16
C THR A 18 7.61 -4.61 0.06
N LEU A 19 7.21 -4.21 -1.15
CA LEU A 19 6.40 -3.00 -1.36
C LEU A 19 4.98 -3.18 -0.86
N GLN A 20 4.44 -4.40 -0.92
CA GLN A 20 3.16 -4.75 -0.29
C GLN A 20 3.20 -4.41 1.20
N ALA A 21 4.23 -4.84 1.91
CA ALA A 21 4.42 -4.53 3.32
C ALA A 21 4.51 -3.01 3.60
N GLU A 22 5.18 -2.28 2.71
CA GLU A 22 5.34 -0.83 2.84
C GLU A 22 4.04 -0.07 2.58
N VAL A 23 3.14 -0.58 1.72
CA VAL A 23 1.86 0.09 1.46
C VAL A 23 0.82 -0.13 2.56
N VAL A 24 0.89 -1.25 3.30
CA VAL A 24 -0.03 -1.59 4.41
C VAL A 24 -0.36 -0.43 5.36
N PRO A 25 0.62 0.32 5.92
CA PRO A 25 0.33 1.42 6.84
C PRO A 25 -0.52 2.54 6.22
N TYR A 26 -0.53 2.68 4.89
CA TYR A 26 -1.34 3.68 4.18
C TYR A 26 -2.80 3.25 3.96
N PHE A 27 -3.16 2.01 4.30
CA PHE A 27 -4.54 1.48 4.23
C PHE A 27 -5.12 1.21 5.63
N SER A 28 -4.70 1.97 6.64
CA SER A 28 -5.07 1.72 8.04
C SER A 28 -6.45 2.27 8.41
N GLY A 29 -7.26 1.46 9.12
CA GLY A 29 -8.50 1.94 9.75
C GLY A 29 -9.63 2.32 8.78
N GLY A 30 -9.63 1.79 7.55
CA GLY A 30 -10.64 2.09 6.53
C GLY A 30 -10.46 3.44 5.83
N VAL A 31 -9.35 4.13 6.11
CA VAL A 31 -8.94 5.36 5.43
C VAL A 31 -7.70 5.05 4.60
N ILE A 32 -7.72 5.46 3.32
CA ILE A 32 -6.57 5.30 2.43
C ILE A 32 -5.82 6.63 2.38
N ASP A 33 -4.54 6.60 2.75
CA ASP A 33 -3.65 7.75 2.68
C ASP A 33 -3.04 7.87 1.27
N TYR A 34 -3.80 8.50 0.37
CA TYR A 34 -3.40 8.66 -1.03
C TYR A 34 -2.16 9.55 -1.21
N ALA A 35 -1.93 10.49 -0.29
CA ALA A 35 -0.77 11.37 -0.32
C ALA A 35 0.52 10.58 -0.06
N GLY A 36 0.53 9.76 0.99
CA GLY A 36 1.65 8.89 1.32
C GLY A 36 1.90 7.80 0.28
N LEU A 37 0.86 7.29 -0.39
CA LEU A 37 1.02 6.40 -1.55
C LEU A 37 1.71 7.11 -2.73
N ALA A 38 1.36 8.37 -3.01
CA ALA A 38 2.02 9.17 -4.04
C ALA A 38 3.48 9.46 -3.70
N GLU A 39 3.80 9.75 -2.43
CA GLU A 39 5.17 9.92 -1.97
C GLU A 39 5.97 8.62 -2.06
N LEU A 40 5.39 7.49 -1.64
CA LEU A 40 6.02 6.18 -1.74
C LEU A 40 6.27 5.80 -3.20
N GLY A 41 5.28 6.01 -4.07
CA GLY A 41 5.41 5.84 -5.52
C GLY A 41 6.55 6.68 -6.09
N SER A 42 6.62 7.95 -5.71
CA SER A 42 7.68 8.86 -6.16
C SER A 42 9.07 8.37 -5.74
N ARG A 43 9.20 7.82 -4.52
CA ARG A 43 10.46 7.20 -4.04
C ARG A 43 10.82 5.93 -4.82
N SER A 44 9.84 5.20 -5.32
CA SER A 44 10.03 4.04 -6.21
C SER A 44 10.24 4.42 -7.68
N GLY A 45 10.21 5.71 -8.04
CA GLY A 45 10.40 6.20 -9.41
C GLY A 45 9.10 6.39 -10.21
N PHE A 46 7.94 6.34 -9.56
CA PHE A 46 6.63 6.58 -10.15
C PHE A 46 6.07 7.93 -9.68
N ASP A 47 6.08 8.93 -10.56
CA ASP A 47 5.54 10.27 -10.25
C ASP A 47 4.04 10.33 -10.56
N PHE A 48 3.21 10.43 -9.54
CA PHE A 48 1.76 10.62 -9.63
C PHE A 48 1.23 11.37 -8.41
N THR A 49 0.02 11.93 -8.53
CA THR A 49 -0.66 12.68 -7.47
C THR A 49 -1.59 11.81 -6.64
N ALA A 50 -1.97 12.29 -5.46
CA ALA A 50 -2.94 11.62 -4.59
C ALA A 50 -4.31 11.40 -5.29
N ASP A 51 -4.73 12.32 -6.15
CA ASP A 51 -5.97 12.17 -6.92
C ASP A 51 -5.86 11.03 -7.94
N GLU A 52 -4.72 10.89 -8.61
CA GLU A 52 -4.46 9.78 -9.54
C GLU A 52 -4.38 8.43 -8.80
N ALA A 53 -3.77 8.40 -7.60
CA ALA A 53 -3.76 7.23 -6.74
C ALA A 53 -5.19 6.80 -6.36
N ARG A 54 -6.02 7.79 -6.00
CA ARG A 54 -7.44 7.59 -5.69
C ARG A 54 -8.19 7.07 -6.90
N GLN A 55 -8.00 7.64 -8.08
CA GLN A 55 -8.65 7.17 -9.31
C GLN A 55 -8.25 5.73 -9.64
N VAL A 56 -6.98 5.36 -9.53
CA VAL A 56 -6.53 3.99 -9.80
C VAL A 56 -7.11 2.97 -8.81
N LEU A 57 -7.21 3.33 -7.54
CA LEU A 57 -7.81 2.47 -6.51
C LEU A 57 -9.35 2.42 -6.61
N PHE A 58 -10.00 3.51 -7.05
CA PHE A 58 -11.45 3.61 -7.16
C PHE A 58 -12.02 3.02 -8.46
N ILE A 59 -11.27 3.07 -9.57
CA ILE A 59 -11.69 2.53 -10.87
C ILE A 59 -11.60 1.00 -10.92
N SER A 60 -10.87 0.37 -10.00
CA SER A 60 -10.57 -1.07 -10.03
C SER A 60 -11.42 -1.94 -9.10
N ASP A 61 -12.68 -1.57 -8.85
CA ASP A 61 -13.64 -2.38 -8.09
C ASP A 61 -13.80 -3.81 -8.65
N ASP A 62 -13.63 -3.98 -9.96
CA ASP A 62 -13.77 -5.29 -10.65
C ASP A 62 -12.53 -6.21 -10.52
N GLU A 63 -11.32 -5.68 -10.23
CA GLU A 63 -10.06 -6.46 -10.25
C GLU A 63 -9.09 -6.05 -9.14
N LEU A 64 -9.58 -5.75 -7.93
CA LEU A 64 -8.71 -5.69 -6.75
C LEU A 64 -8.14 -7.10 -6.51
N THR A 65 -6.81 -7.19 -6.41
CA THR A 65 -6.15 -8.44 -6.00
C THR A 65 -6.60 -8.79 -4.57
N ASP A 66 -6.52 -10.07 -4.18
CA ASP A 66 -6.87 -10.50 -2.81
C ASP A 66 -6.15 -9.66 -1.73
N PHE A 67 -4.90 -9.25 -2.01
CA PHE A 67 -4.14 -8.33 -1.16
C PHE A 67 -4.82 -6.96 -1.01
N GLU A 68 -5.23 -6.33 -2.10
CA GLU A 68 -5.89 -5.02 -2.07
C GLU A 68 -7.29 -5.09 -1.44
N LYS A 69 -8.02 -6.19 -1.68
CA LYS A 69 -9.28 -6.47 -1.00
C LYS A 69 -9.07 -6.63 0.51
N GLU A 70 -8.02 -7.33 0.92
CA GLU A 70 -7.67 -7.47 2.33
C GLU A 70 -7.30 -6.13 2.95
N MET A 71 -6.57 -5.26 2.24
CA MET A 71 -6.19 -3.93 2.75
C MET A 71 -7.36 -2.93 2.81
N VAL A 72 -8.27 -2.96 1.84
CA VAL A 72 -9.42 -2.04 1.77
C VAL A 72 -10.58 -2.49 2.65
N SER A 73 -10.82 -3.81 2.72
CA SER A 73 -11.96 -4.41 3.42
C SER A 73 -11.62 -4.85 4.85
N GLY A 74 -10.36 -5.22 5.09
CA GLY A 74 -9.84 -5.64 6.39
C GLY A 74 -9.04 -4.52 7.04
N GLY A 75 -9.66 -3.78 7.96
CA GLY A 75 -9.01 -2.78 8.82
C GLY A 75 -7.92 -3.34 9.77
N SER A 76 -7.25 -4.42 9.40
CA SER A 76 -6.22 -5.09 10.16
C SER A 76 -5.45 -6.06 9.26
N VAL A 77 -4.64 -5.55 8.33
CA VAL A 77 -3.43 -6.33 7.99
C VAL A 77 -2.67 -6.43 9.29
N GLN A 78 -2.75 -7.60 9.90
CA GLN A 78 -2.11 -7.88 11.16
C GLN A 78 -0.61 -7.87 10.86
N LEU A 79 0.03 -6.72 11.10
CA LEU A 79 1.49 -6.46 11.07
C LEU A 79 2.27 -7.36 12.07
N ARG A 80 1.80 -8.58 12.35
CA ARG A 80 2.46 -9.57 13.20
C ARG A 80 3.53 -10.34 12.45
N ASP A 81 3.47 -10.44 11.13
CA ASP A 81 4.40 -11.27 10.36
C ASP A 81 5.61 -10.54 9.75
N PHE A 82 5.65 -9.20 9.79
CA PHE A 82 6.82 -8.43 9.32
C PHE A 82 7.88 -8.19 10.40
N LYS A 83 7.66 -8.61 11.66
CA LYS A 83 8.64 -8.44 12.73
C LYS A 83 9.55 -9.66 12.87
N GLY A 84 10.37 -9.87 11.84
CA GLY A 84 11.66 -10.53 12.02
C GLY A 84 12.57 -9.67 12.89
N GLY A 85 12.73 -10.05 14.16
CA GLY A 85 13.93 -9.79 14.96
C GLY A 85 14.26 -8.34 15.33
N ASN A 86 13.76 -7.88 16.49
CA ASN A 86 14.67 -7.21 17.42
C ASN A 86 14.30 -7.56 18.86
N ALA A 87 15.04 -8.52 19.43
CA ALA A 87 14.99 -8.89 20.83
C ALA A 87 15.72 -7.85 21.67
N ARG A 88 15.09 -7.30 22.71
CA ARG A 88 15.74 -6.93 23.99
C ARG A 88 14.74 -6.39 25.03
N GLY A 89 14.72 -7.00 26.21
CA GLY A 89 14.27 -6.40 27.49
C GLY A 89 12.97 -6.98 28.06
N ARG A 90 12.96 -8.05 28.87
CA ARG A 90 13.33 -8.11 30.31
C ARG A 90 12.15 -7.63 31.20
N THR A 91 11.26 -8.54 31.59
CA THR A 91 11.01 -9.06 32.96
C THR A 91 10.54 -8.06 34.01
N GLY A 92 9.48 -8.44 34.74
CA GLY A 92 9.00 -7.80 35.95
C GLY A 92 7.54 -8.14 36.19
#